data_AF-L8ET19-F1
#
_entry.id   AF-L8ET19-F1
#
_cell.length_a   1.000
_cell.length_b   1.000
_cell.length_c   1.000
_cell.angle_alpha   90.00
_cell.angle_beta   90.00
_cell.angle_gamma   90.00
#
_symmetry.space_group_name_H-M   'P 1'
#
loop_
_entity.id
_entity.type
_entity.pdbx_description
1 polymer ?
#
loop_
_entity_poly.entity_id
_entity_poly.type
_entity_poly.pdbx_seq_one_letter_code
_entity_poly.pdbx_strand_id
1 'polypeptide(L)'
;MAAEATSWQKEQVSRAYVHALATQGGYTLCDWNVDKDGVDVTLRSGPWMVDIQLKCTQSPRIVRGGFSFDLDVETYDKLRNPDRSAPGHLALLIVPPDIGRWVIHQSESIVLACHGYWASLHGLGCASGSVTTAIHLPEHQPLTVKAMGTMFDAARRMANSAGRGVN
;
A
#
# COMPACT_ATOMS: atom_id res chain seq x y z
N MET A 1 20.12 -14.01 -18.76
CA MET A 1 18.80 -13.35 -18.94
C MET A 1 18.29 -12.99 -17.56
N ALA A 2 17.71 -11.80 -17.36
CA ALA A 2 17.10 -11.45 -16.08
C ALA A 2 15.94 -12.40 -15.80
N ALA A 3 15.87 -12.93 -14.57
CA ALA A 3 14.76 -13.80 -14.19
C ALA A 3 13.54 -12.92 -13.91
N GLU A 4 12.47 -13.14 -14.68
CA GLU A 4 11.23 -12.39 -14.54
C GLU A 4 10.42 -12.92 -13.35
N ALA A 5 9.83 -12.01 -12.58
CA ALA A 5 9.03 -12.38 -11.43
C ALA A 5 7.58 -12.67 -11.83
N THR A 6 7.05 -13.78 -11.34
CA THR A 6 5.63 -14.12 -11.44
C THR A 6 4.76 -13.21 -10.56
N SER A 7 3.45 -13.18 -10.82
CA SER A 7 2.50 -12.34 -10.05
C SER A 7 2.51 -12.65 -8.56
N TRP A 8 2.52 -13.93 -8.17
CA TRP A 8 2.51 -14.30 -6.75
C TRP A 8 3.81 -13.89 -6.05
N GLN A 9 4.97 -13.94 -6.72
CA GLN A 9 6.23 -13.45 -6.14
C GLN A 9 6.19 -11.95 -5.87
N LYS A 10 5.62 -11.17 -6.80
CA LYS A 10 5.38 -9.72 -6.64
C LYS A 10 4.46 -9.41 -5.46
N GLU A 11 3.43 -10.23 -5.25
CA GLU A 11 2.57 -10.12 -4.07
C GLU A 11 3.33 -10.43 -2.78
N GLN A 12 4.05 -11.55 -2.72
CA GLN A 12 4.75 -11.99 -1.52
C GLN A 12 5.88 -11.05 -1.10
N VAL A 13 6.65 -10.49 -2.04
CA VAL A 13 7.68 -9.49 -1.71
C VAL A 13 7.07 -8.21 -1.14
N SER A 14 5.88 -7.82 -1.62
CA SER A 14 5.14 -6.67 -1.10
C SER A 14 4.68 -6.91 0.33
N ARG A 15 4.11 -8.08 0.59
CA ARG A 15 3.74 -8.51 1.95
C ARG A 15 4.96 -8.54 2.87
N ALA A 16 6.08 -9.10 2.42
CA ALA A 16 7.32 -9.15 3.20
C ALA A 16 7.85 -7.75 3.55
N TYR A 17 7.86 -6.81 2.59
CA TYR A 17 8.26 -5.43 2.81
C TYR A 17 7.38 -4.74 3.86
N VAL A 18 6.06 -4.86 3.73
CA VAL A 18 5.11 -4.28 4.69
C VAL A 18 5.23 -4.95 6.06
N HIS A 19 5.43 -6.27 6.12
CA HIS A 19 5.61 -7.02 7.36
C HIS A 19 6.87 -6.55 8.12
N ALA A 20 7.98 -6.35 7.42
CA ALA A 20 9.22 -5.83 8.01
C ALA A 20 9.01 -4.44 8.63
N LEU A 21 8.35 -3.54 7.90
CA LEU A 21 8.02 -2.20 8.41
C LEU A 21 7.04 -2.24 9.57
N ALA A 22 5.99 -3.07 9.49
CA ALA A 22 5.02 -3.23 10.56
C ALA A 22 5.68 -3.73 11.85
N THR A 23 6.56 -4.73 11.73
CA THR A 23 7.33 -5.29 12.85
C THR A 23 8.24 -4.22 13.45
N GLN A 24 8.96 -3.46 12.62
CA GLN A 24 9.79 -2.34 13.08
C GLN A 24 8.97 -1.27 13.82
N GLY A 25 7.75 -1.01 13.38
CA GLY A 25 6.83 -0.06 13.98
C GLY A 25 6.07 -0.56 15.21
N GLY A 26 6.18 -1.85 15.57
CA GLY A 26 5.39 -2.46 16.64
C GLY A 26 3.90 -2.62 16.30
N TYR A 27 3.57 -2.76 15.02
CA TYR A 27 2.20 -2.94 14.54
C TYR A 27 1.91 -4.41 14.24
N THR A 28 0.65 -4.81 14.37
CA THR A 28 0.20 -6.13 13.93
C THR A 28 -0.29 -6.07 12.49
N LEU A 29 -0.06 -7.13 11.73
CA LEU A 29 -0.52 -7.30 10.36
C LEU A 29 -1.56 -8.43 10.32
N CYS A 30 -2.65 -8.22 9.61
CA CYS A 30 -3.68 -9.21 9.35
C CYS A 30 -3.84 -9.41 7.85
N ASP A 31 -4.12 -10.64 7.46
CA ASP A 31 -4.53 -11.05 6.12
C ASP A 31 -5.98 -11.55 6.12
N TRP A 32 -6.60 -11.51 4.95
CA TRP A 32 -7.96 -12.00 4.74
C TRP A 32 -7.92 -13.28 3.91
N ASN A 33 -8.65 -14.29 4.35
CA ASN A 33 -8.72 -15.57 3.63
C ASN A 33 -9.48 -15.46 2.29
N VAL A 34 -10.30 -14.43 2.13
CA VAL A 34 -11.03 -14.11 0.90
C VAL A 34 -10.96 -12.60 0.69
N ASP A 35 -10.34 -12.17 -0.41
CA ASP A 35 -10.32 -10.76 -0.79
C ASP A 35 -11.62 -10.37 -1.50
N LYS A 36 -12.52 -9.72 -0.77
CA LYS A 36 -13.74 -9.11 -1.33
C LYS A 36 -13.62 -7.60 -1.48
N ASP A 37 -12.79 -6.99 -0.64
CA ASP A 37 -12.78 -5.54 -0.40
C ASP A 37 -11.58 -4.83 -1.05
N GLY A 38 -10.78 -5.55 -1.85
CA GLY A 38 -9.56 -5.04 -2.49
C GLY A 38 -8.50 -4.73 -1.44
N VAL A 39 -8.31 -5.65 -0.49
CA VAL A 39 -7.40 -5.46 0.65
C VAL A 39 -6.47 -6.66 0.75
N ASP A 40 -5.18 -6.42 0.49
CA ASP A 40 -4.16 -7.46 0.64
C ASP A 40 -3.76 -7.63 2.11
N VAL A 41 -3.63 -6.52 2.84
CA VAL A 41 -3.23 -6.49 4.24
C VAL A 41 -3.95 -5.40 5.02
N THR A 42 -4.20 -5.67 6.29
CA THR A 42 -4.68 -4.68 7.26
C THR A 42 -3.62 -4.52 8.33
N LEU A 43 -3.19 -3.28 8.60
CA LEU A 43 -2.33 -2.97 9.74
C LEU A 43 -3.19 -2.52 10.92
N ARG A 44 -2.75 -2.86 12.13
CA ARG A 44 -3.42 -2.47 13.36
C ARG A 44 -2.44 -1.94 14.41
N SER A 45 -2.86 -0.87 15.06
CA SER A 45 -2.20 -0.25 16.21
C SER A 45 -3.25 0.14 17.25
N GLY A 46 -3.38 -0.66 18.30
CA GLY A 46 -4.43 -0.50 19.31
C GLY A 46 -5.84 -0.63 18.70
N PRO A 47 -6.71 0.40 18.81
CA PRO A 47 -8.04 0.40 18.22
C PRO A 47 -8.06 0.80 16.73
N TRP A 48 -6.92 1.30 16.20
CA TRP A 48 -6.87 1.84 14.85
C TRP A 48 -6.44 0.77 13.86
N MET A 49 -7.18 0.68 12.75
CA MET A 49 -6.88 -0.19 11.63
C MET A 49 -6.73 0.64 10.35
N VAL A 50 -5.90 0.17 9.44
CA VAL A 50 -5.73 0.74 8.10
C VAL A 50 -5.65 -0.37 7.07
N ASP A 51 -6.39 -0.23 5.98
CA ASP A 51 -6.44 -1.21 4.90
C ASP A 51 -5.52 -0.78 3.76
N ILE A 52 -4.75 -1.72 3.24
CA ILE A 52 -3.77 -1.45 2.20
C ILE A 52 -3.91 -2.48 1.07
N GLN A 53 -4.15 -1.99 -0.14
CA GLN A 53 -3.88 -2.74 -1.37
C GLN A 53 -2.41 -2.59 -1.74
N LEU A 54 -1.74 -3.71 -1.92
CA LEU A 54 -0.36 -3.82 -2.36
C LEU A 54 -0.33 -4.03 -3.89
N LYS A 55 0.45 -3.20 -4.57
CA LYS A 55 0.82 -3.41 -5.97
C LYS A 55 2.33 -3.41 -6.09
N CYS A 56 2.86 -4.16 -7.04
CA CYS A 56 4.30 -4.28 -7.25
C CYS A 56 4.64 -4.20 -8.73
N THR A 57 5.69 -3.46 -9.06
CA THR A 57 6.14 -3.27 -10.44
C THR A 57 7.67 -3.26 -10.54
N GLN A 58 8.15 -3.82 -11.65
CA GLN A 58 9.55 -3.78 -12.06
C GLN A 58 9.84 -2.61 -13.01
N SER A 59 8.78 -1.99 -13.54
CA SER A 59 8.83 -0.95 -14.57
C SER A 59 7.83 0.15 -14.19
N PRO A 60 8.14 0.97 -13.17
CA PRO A 60 7.24 2.02 -12.74
C PRO A 60 7.09 3.11 -13.81
N ARG A 61 5.86 3.62 -14.00
CA ARG A 61 5.65 4.82 -14.84
C ARG A 61 6.12 6.05 -14.06
N ILE A 62 7.25 6.61 -14.47
CA ILE A 62 7.82 7.83 -13.88
C ILE A 62 7.06 9.04 -14.45
N VAL A 63 6.69 9.96 -13.57
CA VAL A 63 6.06 11.24 -13.92
C VAL A 63 6.79 12.36 -13.16
N ARG A 64 6.47 13.62 -13.47
CA ARG A 64 7.06 14.76 -12.75
C ARG A 64 6.73 14.66 -11.25
N GLY A 65 7.75 14.58 -10.40
CA GLY A 65 7.61 14.57 -8.93
C GLY A 65 7.28 13.20 -8.32
N GLY A 66 7.34 12.11 -9.09
CA GLY A 66 7.17 10.76 -8.55
C GLY A 66 6.72 9.74 -9.59
N PHE A 67 5.74 8.93 -9.21
CA PHE A 67 5.27 7.79 -9.99
C PHE A 67 3.76 7.89 -10.26
N SER A 68 3.32 7.16 -11.27
CA SER A 68 1.91 6.94 -11.57
C SER A 68 1.64 5.45 -11.66
N PHE A 69 0.51 5.02 -11.11
CA PHE A 69 0.04 3.64 -11.24
C PHE A 69 -1.41 3.63 -11.70
N ASP A 70 -1.70 2.87 -12.76
CA ASP A 70 -3.07 2.72 -13.25
C ASP A 70 -3.75 1.63 -12.42
N LEU A 71 -4.59 2.04 -11.46
CA LEU A 71 -5.37 1.13 -10.61
C LEU A 71 -6.72 0.86 -11.28
N ASP A 72 -7.19 -0.40 -11.28
CA ASP A 72 -8.51 -0.71 -11.79
C ASP A 72 -9.61 0.01 -10.98
N VAL A 73 -10.67 0.43 -11.68
CA VAL A 73 -11.73 1.25 -11.09
C VAL A 73 -12.46 0.51 -9.97
N GLU A 74 -12.62 -0.81 -10.08
CA GLU A 74 -13.27 -1.61 -9.03
C GLU A 74 -12.48 -1.54 -7.70
N THR A 75 -11.18 -1.79 -7.73
CA THR A 75 -10.31 -1.70 -6.55
C THR A 75 -10.24 -0.27 -6.02
N TYR A 76 -10.15 0.72 -6.92
CA TYR A 76 -10.19 2.13 -6.54
C TYR A 76 -11.47 2.48 -5.78
N ASP A 77 -12.63 2.11 -6.32
CA ASP A 77 -13.95 2.40 -5.76
C ASP A 77 -14.14 1.73 -4.38
N LYS A 78 -13.65 0.49 -4.23
CA LYS A 78 -13.62 -0.18 -2.94
C LYS A 78 -12.77 0.59 -1.92
N LEU A 79 -11.53 0.95 -2.26
CA LEU A 79 -10.59 1.60 -1.34
C LEU A 79 -11.02 3.03 -0.96
N ARG A 80 -11.63 3.76 -1.90
CA ARG A 80 -12.05 5.14 -1.66
C ARG A 80 -13.35 5.28 -0.86
N ASN A 81 -14.10 4.20 -0.68
CA ASN A 81 -15.42 4.24 -0.07
C ASN A 81 -15.36 4.96 1.30
N PRO A 82 -16.13 6.05 1.51
CA PRO A 82 -16.12 6.80 2.76
C PRO A 82 -16.72 6.03 3.94
N ASP A 83 -17.52 4.98 3.68
CA ASP A 83 -18.19 4.19 4.72
C ASP A 83 -17.32 3.05 5.27
N ARG A 84 -16.07 2.93 4.82
CA ARG A 84 -15.14 1.91 5.33
C ARG A 84 -14.85 2.14 6.82
N SER A 85 -14.76 1.04 7.57
CA SER A 85 -14.35 1.06 8.99
C SER A 85 -12.85 1.33 9.19
N ALA A 86 -12.04 1.13 8.16
CA ALA A 86 -10.62 1.47 8.09
C ALA A 86 -10.32 2.24 6.79
N PRO A 87 -9.51 3.31 6.83
CA PRO A 87 -9.19 4.08 5.63
C PRO A 87 -8.39 3.23 4.63
N GLY A 88 -8.84 3.24 3.38
CA GLY A 88 -8.21 2.52 2.27
C GLY A 88 -7.02 3.27 1.67
N HIS A 89 -5.92 2.54 1.50
CA HIS A 89 -4.67 3.03 0.95
C HIS A 89 -4.18 2.13 -0.19
N LEU A 90 -3.44 2.73 -1.12
CA LEU A 90 -2.63 2.00 -2.10
C LEU A 90 -1.16 2.10 -1.68
N ALA A 91 -0.45 0.98 -1.69
CA ALA A 91 1.00 0.94 -1.66
C ALA A 91 1.55 0.37 -2.97
N LEU A 92 2.46 1.10 -3.60
CA LEU A 92 3.21 0.63 -4.77
C LEU A 92 4.63 0.29 -4.35
N LEU A 93 5.00 -0.98 -4.49
CA LEU A 93 6.38 -1.44 -4.34
C LEU A 93 7.08 -1.45 -5.70
N ILE A 94 8.20 -0.77 -5.80
CA ILE A 94 9.08 -0.75 -6.96
C ILE A 94 10.26 -1.67 -6.67
N VAL A 95 10.49 -2.64 -7.54
CA VAL A 95 11.52 -3.68 -7.36
C VAL A 95 12.42 -3.78 -8.59
N PRO A 96 13.67 -4.27 -8.45
CA PRO A 96 14.56 -4.48 -9.58
C PRO A 96 13.95 -5.40 -10.67
N PRO A 97 14.28 -5.19 -11.96
CA PRO A 97 13.81 -6.06 -13.05
C PRO A 97 14.22 -7.52 -12.93
N ASP A 98 15.32 -7.80 -12.24
CA ASP A 98 15.78 -9.16 -11.97
C ASP A 98 15.37 -9.58 -10.56
N ILE A 99 14.56 -10.64 -10.45
CA ILE A 99 14.12 -11.18 -9.16
C ILE A 99 15.28 -11.64 -8.28
N GLY A 100 16.39 -12.07 -8.88
CA GLY A 100 17.61 -12.46 -8.16
C GLY A 100 18.25 -11.32 -7.37
N ARG A 101 17.83 -10.06 -7.63
CA ARG A 101 18.30 -8.86 -6.94
C ARG A 101 17.35 -8.34 -5.87
N TRP A 102 16.19 -8.97 -5.66
CA TRP A 102 15.22 -8.48 -4.67
C TRP A 102 15.70 -8.70 -3.24
N VAL A 103 16.38 -9.81 -2.98
CA VAL A 103 16.97 -10.15 -1.68
C VAL A 103 18.47 -10.26 -1.86
N ILE A 104 19.21 -9.35 -1.24
CA ILE A 104 20.66 -9.28 -1.35
C ILE A 104 21.26 -9.70 -0.01
N HIS A 105 22.08 -10.74 -0.04
CA HIS A 105 22.85 -11.16 1.12
C HIS A 105 24.13 -10.35 1.24
N GLN A 106 24.37 -9.82 2.42
CA GLN A 106 25.62 -9.19 2.83
C GLN A 106 26.21 -9.99 4.01
N SER A 107 27.45 -9.70 4.42
CA SER A 107 28.13 -10.44 5.49
C SER A 107 27.38 -10.41 6.82
N GLU A 108 26.69 -9.31 7.13
CA GLU A 108 26.02 -9.08 8.42
C GLU A 108 24.54 -8.74 8.28
N SER A 109 24.01 -8.75 7.06
CA SER A 109 22.64 -8.29 6.81
C SER A 109 22.02 -8.95 5.59
N ILE A 110 20.70 -8.82 5.51
CA ILE A 110 19.94 -9.04 4.29
C ILE A 110 19.30 -7.71 3.92
N VAL A 111 19.41 -7.34 2.64
CA VAL A 111 18.75 -6.16 2.08
C VAL A 111 17.59 -6.62 1.21
N LEU A 112 16.38 -6.16 1.56
CA LEU A 112 15.23 -6.22 0.67
C LEU A 112 15.28 -5.00 -0.25
N ALA A 113 15.77 -5.18 -1.47
CA ALA A 113 16.03 -4.11 -2.43
C ALA A 113 14.72 -3.67 -3.10
N CYS A 114 13.85 -2.99 -2.33
CA CYS A 114 12.55 -2.52 -2.79
C CYS A 114 12.31 -1.09 -2.31
N HIS A 115 11.58 -0.31 -3.11
CA HIS A 115 11.16 1.06 -2.74
C HIS A 115 9.63 1.13 -2.73
N GLY A 116 9.06 1.32 -1.54
CA GLY A 116 7.62 1.49 -1.39
C GLY A 116 7.21 2.96 -1.43
N TYR A 117 6.09 3.25 -2.09
CA TYR A 117 5.39 4.54 -2.05
C TYR A 117 3.92 4.29 -1.74
N TRP A 118 3.21 5.28 -1.21
CA TRP A 118 1.81 5.10 -0.83
C TRP A 118 0.94 6.31 -1.12
N ALA A 119 -0.36 6.09 -1.27
CA ALA A 119 -1.39 7.11 -1.40
C ALA A 119 -2.62 6.74 -0.57
N SER A 120 -3.25 7.71 0.06
CA SER A 120 -4.58 7.53 0.66
C SER A 120 -5.63 7.70 -0.42
N LEU A 121 -6.56 6.74 -0.52
CA LEU A 121 -7.66 6.79 -1.49
C LEU A 121 -9.00 7.10 -0.81
N HIS A 122 -9.07 6.89 0.51
CA HIS A 122 -10.26 7.09 1.31
C HIS A 122 -10.85 8.49 1.13
N GLY A 123 -12.12 8.57 0.74
CA GLY A 123 -12.85 9.82 0.56
C GLY A 123 -12.46 10.64 -0.68
N LEU A 124 -11.65 10.11 -1.61
CA LEU A 124 -11.33 10.81 -2.87
C LEU A 124 -12.56 10.99 -3.79
N GLY A 125 -12.39 11.63 -4.94
CA GLY A 125 -13.46 11.77 -5.94
C GLY A 125 -13.72 10.46 -6.72
N CYS A 126 -14.65 10.51 -7.67
CA CYS A 126 -14.83 9.41 -8.62
C CYS A 126 -13.57 9.19 -9.47
N ALA A 127 -13.41 7.96 -9.99
CA ALA A 127 -12.35 7.63 -10.93
C ALA A 127 -12.40 8.56 -12.16
N SER A 128 -11.23 8.89 -12.72
CA SER A 128 -11.16 9.71 -13.94
C SER A 128 -11.41 8.91 -15.22
N GLY A 129 -11.21 7.58 -15.17
CA GLY A 129 -11.44 6.66 -16.29
C GLY A 129 -12.51 5.62 -15.98
N SER A 130 -12.85 4.80 -16.98
CA SER A 130 -13.87 3.75 -16.88
C SER A 130 -13.33 2.36 -16.59
N VAL A 131 -12.03 2.11 -16.87
CA VAL A 131 -11.38 0.80 -16.65
C VAL A 131 -10.31 0.91 -15.57
N THR A 132 -9.45 1.92 -15.69
CA THR A 132 -8.45 2.27 -14.69
C THR A 132 -8.50 3.76 -14.38
N THR A 133 -7.92 4.13 -13.24
CA THR A 133 -7.66 5.52 -12.87
C THR A 133 -6.19 5.66 -12.44
N ALA A 134 -5.55 6.74 -12.87
CA ALA A 134 -4.16 7.00 -12.54
C ALA A 134 -4.05 7.48 -11.08
N ILE A 135 -3.28 6.77 -10.28
CA ILE A 135 -2.94 7.15 -8.91
C ILE A 135 -1.54 7.73 -8.90
N HIS A 136 -1.42 8.99 -8.46
CA HIS A 136 -0.12 9.64 -8.30
C HIS A 136 0.51 9.27 -6.95
N LEU A 137 1.79 8.91 -7.00
CA LEU A 137 2.61 8.47 -5.87
C LEU A 137 3.85 9.36 -5.80
N PRO A 138 3.82 10.43 -4.98
CA PRO A 138 4.92 11.38 -4.93
C PRO A 138 6.23 10.76 -4.40
N GLU A 139 7.37 11.17 -4.95
CA GLU A 139 8.68 10.64 -4.54
C GLU A 139 9.05 10.96 -3.08
N HIS A 140 8.47 12.04 -2.53
CA HIS A 140 8.64 12.44 -1.13
C HIS A 140 7.64 11.76 -0.18
N GLN A 141 6.87 10.79 -0.67
CA GLN A 141 5.90 10.02 0.12
C GLN A 141 6.27 8.51 0.15
N PRO A 142 7.47 8.15 0.67
CA PRO A 142 7.88 6.75 0.77
C PRO A 142 7.07 6.01 1.83
N LEU A 143 6.79 4.74 1.58
CA LEU A 143 6.21 3.82 2.55
C LEU A 143 7.28 3.42 3.56
N THR A 144 7.13 3.95 4.77
CA THR A 144 8.03 3.80 5.92
C THR A 144 7.20 3.61 7.19
N VAL A 145 7.85 3.29 8.32
CA VAL A 145 7.17 3.25 9.63
C VAL A 145 6.49 4.59 9.96
N LYS A 146 7.12 5.72 9.62
CA LYS A 146 6.52 7.06 9.78
C LYS A 146 5.26 7.21 8.93
N ALA A 147 5.29 6.74 7.68
CA ALA A 147 4.11 6.76 6.82
C ALA A 147 2.95 5.93 7.40
N MET A 148 3.23 4.75 7.94
CA MET A 148 2.21 3.94 8.63
C MET A 148 1.60 4.69 9.83
N GLY A 149 2.41 5.42 10.59
CA GLY A 149 1.92 6.35 11.63
C GLY A 149 0.93 7.38 11.07
N THR A 150 1.27 8.02 9.94
CA THR A 150 0.36 8.96 9.24
C THR A 150 -0.94 8.29 8.79
N MET A 151 -0.90 7.03 8.34
CA MET A 151 -2.09 6.27 7.98
C MET A 151 -3.00 6.04 9.20
N PHE A 152 -2.42 5.68 10.35
CA PHE A 152 -3.20 5.54 11.59
C PHE A 152 -3.79 6.87 12.07
N ASP A 153 -3.09 7.98 11.89
CA ASP A 153 -3.66 9.30 12.15
C ASP A 153 -4.88 9.59 11.26
N ALA A 154 -4.90 9.09 10.02
CA ALA A 154 -6.06 9.17 9.15
C ALA A 154 -7.24 8.34 9.71
N ALA A 155 -6.98 7.12 10.19
CA ALA A 155 -8.01 6.30 10.83
C ALA A 155 -8.61 6.99 12.07
N ARG A 156 -7.76 7.65 12.87
CA ARG A 156 -8.21 8.43 14.04
C ARG A 156 -9.09 9.61 13.65
N ARG A 157 -8.73 10.35 12.59
CA ARG A 157 -9.55 11.46 12.07
C ARG A 157 -10.90 10.96 11.57
N MET A 158 -10.92 9.86 10.83
CA MET A 158 -12.13 9.23 10.29
C MET A 158 -13.12 8.84 11.40
N ALA A 159 -12.64 8.22 12.48
CA ALA A 159 -13.48 7.88 13.63
C ALA A 159 -14.06 9.11 14.33
N ASN A 160 -13.27 10.18 14.47
CA ASN A 160 -13.71 11.42 15.09
C ASN A 160 -14.76 12.17 14.25
N SER A 161 -14.70 12.09 12.92
CA SER A 161 -15.72 12.65 12.04
C SER A 161 -17.03 11.87 12.09
N ALA A 162 -16.98 10.53 12.19
CA ALA A 162 -18.18 9.70 12.30
C ALA A 162 -18.94 9.96 13.61
N GLY A 163 -18.24 10.17 14.72
CA GLY A 163 -18.86 10.46 16.03
C GLY A 163 -19.56 11.83 16.13
N ARG A 164 -19.32 12.76 15.19
CA ARG A 164 -19.97 14.09 15.20
C ARG A 164 -21.39 14.11 14.61
N GLY A 165 -21.83 13.03 13.97
CA GLY A 165 -23.17 12.92 13.40
C GLY A 165 -24.20 12.17 14.25
N VAL A 166 -23.82 11.70 15.44
CA VAL A 166 -24.62 10.76 16.27
C VAL A 166 -25.13 11.40 17.57
N ASN A 167 -24.99 12.71 17.75
CA ASN A 167 -25.54 13.44 18.90
C ASN A 167 -26.52 14.53 18.49
#